data_AF-A0A3M1XZQ1-F1
#
_entry.id   AF-A0A3M1XZQ1-F1
#
_cell.length_a   1.000
_cell.length_b   1.000
_cell.length_c   1.000
_cell.angle_alpha   90.00
_cell.angle_beta   90.00
_cell.angle_gamma   90.00
#
_symmetry.space_group_name_H-M   'P 1'
#
loop_
_entity.id
_entity.type
_entity.pdbx_description
1 polymer ?
#
loop_
_entity_poly.entity_id
_entity_poly.type
_entity_poly.pdbx_seq_one_letter_code
_entity_poly.pdbx_strand_id
1 'polypeptide(L)'
;MLPHWTWPERVGQKVPVFVYTNGDCAELFVNGVSQGMQCKSPKADSSTLRFRLMWPDVVYEAGRLEVVAYRAGEELGRKRLQTASRAHTLRVTPDRRTLQADGMDLAYLQLDMVDEAGTLVPGADHFLSLSVKGPATLAGVGNGNQQSLHPFHGDTVPLFYGQAMVILRMTGEPGEIRLNARAKGMKAVEVRLRAE
;
A
#
# COMPACT_ATOMS: atom_id res chain seq x y z
N MET A 1 -1.78 -0.99 12.55
CA MET A 1 -0.38 -1.36 12.75
C MET A 1 0.48 -0.62 11.75
N LEU A 2 1.50 0.07 12.25
CA LEU A 2 2.51 0.82 11.51
C LEU A 2 3.83 0.82 12.32
N PRO A 3 5.00 0.99 11.70
CA PRO A 3 5.23 1.22 10.26
C PRO A 3 5.17 -0.08 9.43
N HIS A 4 5.73 -0.08 8.21
CA HIS A 4 6.02 -1.32 7.47
C HIS A 4 7.04 -2.19 8.23
N TRP A 5 7.23 -3.44 7.81
CA TRP A 5 8.18 -4.38 8.44
C TRP A 5 9.33 -4.80 7.51
N THR A 6 9.76 -3.90 6.63
CA THR A 6 10.92 -4.08 5.75
C THR A 6 12.00 -3.08 6.11
N TRP A 7 12.98 -3.48 6.91
CA TRP A 7 14.07 -2.63 7.43
C TRP A 7 15.44 -3.33 7.34
N PRO A 8 15.96 -3.63 6.14
CA PRO A 8 17.21 -4.38 5.98
C PRO A 8 18.41 -3.74 6.71
N GLU A 9 18.41 -2.42 6.88
CA GLU A 9 19.43 -1.65 7.58
C GLU A 9 19.27 -1.59 9.11
N ARG A 10 18.18 -2.14 9.65
CA ARG A 10 17.85 -2.11 11.09
C ARG A 10 17.81 -3.48 11.75
N VAL A 11 18.38 -4.51 11.14
CA VAL A 11 18.46 -5.86 11.76
C VAL A 11 19.07 -5.75 13.15
N GLY A 12 18.36 -6.26 14.17
CA GLY A 12 18.78 -6.19 15.57
C GLY A 12 18.59 -4.83 16.25
N GLN A 13 18.07 -3.81 15.55
CA GLN A 13 17.77 -2.50 16.12
C GLN A 13 16.31 -2.39 16.53
N LYS A 14 16.03 -1.44 17.43
CA LYS A 14 14.67 -1.16 17.90
C LYS A 14 13.87 -0.36 16.87
N VAL A 15 12.64 -0.79 16.63
CA VAL A 15 11.65 -0.13 15.79
C VAL A 15 10.37 0.06 16.61
N PRO A 16 9.92 1.30 16.84
CA PRO A 16 8.66 1.53 17.54
C PRO A 16 7.48 1.08 16.66
N VAL A 17 6.63 0.22 17.22
CA VAL A 17 5.42 -0.28 16.54
C VAL A 17 4.19 0.34 17.20
N PHE A 18 3.33 0.93 16.38
CA PHE A 18 2.09 1.55 16.81
C PHE A 18 0.88 0.86 16.17
N VAL A 19 -0.18 0.72 16.95
CA VAL A 19 -1.43 0.10 16.51
C VAL A 19 -2.60 1.04 16.84
N TYR A 20 -3.35 1.37 15.80
CA TYR A 20 -4.66 1.98 15.89
C TYR A 20 -5.71 0.89 15.68
N THR A 21 -6.65 0.82 16.61
CA THR A 21 -7.76 -0.13 16.61
C THR A 21 -8.94 0.53 17.32
N ASN A 22 -10.17 0.09 17.04
CA ASN A 22 -11.35 0.40 17.85
C ASN A 22 -11.54 -0.59 19.02
N GLY A 23 -10.63 -1.55 19.21
CA GLY A 23 -10.55 -2.40 20.39
C GLY A 23 -9.91 -1.72 21.61
N ASP A 24 -9.93 -2.43 22.74
CA ASP A 24 -9.45 -1.98 24.05
C ASP A 24 -7.97 -2.30 24.23
N CYS A 25 -7.56 -3.48 23.78
CA CYS A 25 -6.20 -3.99 23.88
C CYS A 25 -5.74 -4.61 22.55
N ALA A 26 -4.44 -4.85 22.43
CA ALA A 26 -3.88 -5.66 21.37
C ALA A 26 -2.57 -6.30 21.84
N GLU A 27 -2.26 -7.47 21.29
CA GLU A 27 -1.01 -8.18 21.51
C GLU A 27 -0.23 -8.26 20.20
N LEU A 28 1.07 -7.95 20.27
CA LEU A 28 1.97 -7.91 19.12
C LEU A 28 2.86 -9.14 19.13
N PHE A 29 3.15 -9.70 17.96
CA PHE A 29 3.98 -10.87 17.77
C PHE A 29 5.02 -10.60 16.68
N VAL A 30 6.28 -10.92 16.95
CA VAL A 30 7.36 -10.97 15.96
C VAL A 30 7.71 -12.43 15.76
N ASN A 31 7.55 -12.93 14.52
CA ASN A 31 7.81 -14.33 14.18
C ASN A 31 7.10 -15.35 15.10
N GLY A 32 5.92 -14.98 15.61
CA GLY A 32 5.12 -15.79 16.52
C GLY A 32 5.46 -15.62 18.01
N VAL A 33 6.50 -14.85 18.35
CA VAL A 33 6.89 -14.56 19.73
C VAL A 33 6.20 -13.28 20.21
N SER A 34 5.40 -13.39 21.28
CA SER A 34 4.70 -12.25 21.88
C SER A 34 5.68 -11.18 22.35
N GLN A 35 5.34 -9.93 22.07
CA GLN A 35 6.00 -8.72 22.56
C GLN A 35 5.18 -8.08 23.70
N GLY A 36 4.23 -8.82 24.27
CA GLY A 36 3.33 -8.39 25.32
C GLY A 36 2.05 -7.71 24.80
N MET A 37 1.02 -7.75 25.64
CA MET A 37 -0.26 -7.07 25.40
C MET A 37 -0.20 -5.62 25.86
N GLN A 38 -0.76 -4.71 25.06
CA GLN A 38 -0.95 -3.31 25.40
C GLN A 38 -2.44 -2.97 25.39
N CYS A 39 -2.87 -2.20 26.38
CA CYS A 39 -4.26 -1.72 26.50
C CYS A 39 -4.29 -0.20 26.50
N LYS A 40 -5.35 0.37 25.91
CA LYS A 40 -5.59 1.81 25.99
C LYS A 40 -5.92 2.19 27.42
N SER A 41 -5.60 3.43 27.78
CA SER A 41 -6.05 4.03 29.03
C SER A 41 -6.99 5.19 28.71
N PRO A 42 -8.32 4.96 28.63
CA PRO A 42 -9.29 5.98 28.21
C PRO A 42 -9.32 7.23 29.10
N LYS A 43 -8.91 7.08 30.36
CA LYS A 43 -8.85 8.15 31.37
C LYS A 43 -7.48 8.82 31.48
N ALA A 44 -6.49 8.42 30.69
CA ALA A 44 -5.16 9.05 30.74
C ALA A 44 -5.23 10.50 30.24
N ASP A 45 -4.41 11.38 30.81
CA ASP A 45 -4.31 12.79 30.37
C ASP A 45 -3.68 12.93 28.97
N SER A 46 -2.84 11.96 28.59
CA SER A 46 -2.19 11.91 27.27
C SER A 46 -3.10 11.29 26.20
N SER A 47 -3.36 12.03 25.13
CA SER A 47 -4.10 11.53 23.96
C SER A 47 -3.43 10.30 23.33
N THR A 48 -2.10 10.22 23.39
CA THR A 48 -1.33 9.07 22.92
C THR A 48 -1.74 7.80 23.66
N LEU A 49 -1.82 7.85 25.00
CA LEU A 49 -2.21 6.69 25.81
C LEU A 49 -3.71 6.36 25.71
N ARG A 50 -4.55 7.36 25.41
CA ARG A 50 -5.97 7.15 25.16
C ARG A 50 -6.25 6.45 23.83
N PHE A 51 -5.47 6.73 22.78
CA PHE A 51 -5.86 6.38 21.41
C PHE A 51 -4.85 5.50 20.66
N ARG A 52 -3.67 5.23 21.21
CA ARG A 52 -2.61 4.46 20.54
C ARG A 52 -2.11 3.33 21.44
N LEU A 53 -1.97 2.15 20.85
CA LEU A 53 -1.24 1.03 21.46
C LEU A 53 0.18 1.06 20.92
N MET A 54 1.18 0.95 21.80
CA MET A 54 2.57 1.23 21.45
C MET A 54 3.52 0.22 22.05
N TRP A 55 4.44 -0.28 21.22
CA TRP A 55 5.61 -1.02 21.63
C TRP A 55 6.84 -0.21 21.19
N PRO A 56 7.48 0.54 22.10
CA PRO A 56 8.55 1.47 21.73
C PRO A 56 9.84 0.77 21.29
N ASP A 57 10.09 -0.44 21.77
CA ASP A 57 11.39 -1.12 21.73
C ASP A 57 11.35 -2.49 21.04
N VAL A 58 10.51 -2.68 20.01
CA VAL A 58 10.46 -3.96 19.28
C VAL A 58 11.75 -4.14 18.48
N VAL A 59 12.52 -5.19 18.77
CA VAL A 59 13.73 -5.49 18.00
C VAL A 59 13.33 -6.02 16.63
N TYR A 60 13.86 -5.40 15.58
CA TYR A 60 13.56 -5.81 14.22
C TYR A 60 14.27 -7.11 13.86
N GLU A 61 13.45 -8.11 13.56
CA GLU A 61 13.82 -9.37 12.93
C GLU A 61 13.01 -9.50 11.63
N ALA A 62 13.69 -9.85 10.54
CA ALA A 62 13.03 -10.09 9.26
C ALA A 62 12.03 -11.25 9.39
N GLY A 63 10.86 -11.09 8.80
CA GLY A 63 9.80 -12.09 8.86
C GLY A 63 8.44 -11.45 9.04
N ARG A 64 7.64 -11.99 9.95
CA ARG A 64 6.23 -11.63 10.15
C ARG A 64 6.04 -10.83 11.42
N LEU A 65 5.45 -9.64 11.27
CA LEU A 65 4.87 -8.89 12.36
C LEU A 65 3.35 -9.11 12.35
N GLU A 66 2.79 -9.57 13.45
CA GLU A 66 1.35 -9.79 13.60
C GLU A 66 0.83 -9.06 14.83
N VAL A 67 -0.38 -8.51 14.73
CA VAL A 67 -1.11 -8.00 15.88
C VAL A 67 -2.48 -8.67 15.95
N VAL A 68 -2.90 -9.01 17.16
CA VAL A 68 -4.26 -9.45 17.49
C VAL A 68 -4.90 -8.37 18.36
N ALA A 69 -5.99 -7.77 17.90
CA ALA A 69 -6.74 -6.77 18.65
C ALA A 69 -7.90 -7.43 19.40
N TYR A 70 -8.22 -6.88 20.58
CA TYR A 70 -9.26 -7.40 21.47
C TYR A 70 -10.27 -6.32 21.86
N ARG A 71 -11.51 -6.71 22.12
CA ARG A 71 -12.54 -5.89 22.77
C ARG A 71 -13.23 -6.72 23.83
N ALA A 72 -13.33 -6.20 25.05
CA ALA A 72 -13.92 -6.90 26.20
C ALA A 72 -13.36 -8.32 26.41
N GLY A 73 -12.07 -8.53 26.12
CA GLY A 73 -11.40 -9.84 26.24
C GLY A 73 -11.57 -10.78 25.05
N GLU A 74 -12.42 -10.45 24.08
CA GLU A 74 -12.63 -11.25 22.87
C GLU A 74 -11.79 -10.74 21.70
N GLU A 75 -11.34 -11.65 20.83
CA GLU A 75 -10.60 -11.29 19.62
C GLU A 75 -11.50 -10.51 18.65
N LEU A 76 -11.08 -9.28 18.32
CA LEU A 76 -11.76 -8.41 17.37
C LEU A 76 -11.23 -8.59 15.94
N GLY A 77 -9.95 -8.97 15.80
CA GLY A 77 -9.35 -9.24 14.50
C GLY A 77 -7.83 -9.14 14.51
N ARG A 78 -7.22 -9.55 13.39
CA ARG A 78 -5.76 -9.62 13.23
C ARG A 78 -5.29 -8.79 12.05
N LYS A 79 -4.06 -8.26 12.14
CA LYS A 79 -3.35 -7.67 11.01
C LYS A 79 -1.93 -8.21 10.96
N ARG A 80 -1.46 -8.54 9.76
CA ARG A 80 -0.11 -9.03 9.49
C ARG A 80 0.65 -8.08 8.58
N LEU A 81 1.93 -7.95 8.81
CA LEU A 81 2.92 -7.36 7.91
C LEU A 81 4.05 -8.36 7.74
N GLN A 82 4.66 -8.35 6.56
CA GLN A 82 5.75 -9.24 6.20
C GLN A 82 6.92 -8.39 5.72
N THR A 83 8.14 -8.80 6.06
CA THR A 83 9.36 -8.25 5.45
C THR A 83 9.35 -8.60 3.96
N ALA A 84 9.32 -7.56 3.13
CA ALA A 84 9.40 -7.71 1.69
C ALA A 84 10.81 -8.10 1.27
N SER A 85 10.90 -9.02 0.33
CA SER A 85 12.11 -9.36 -0.41
C SER A 85 12.32 -8.39 -1.58
N ARG A 86 13.15 -8.78 -2.56
CA ARG A 86 13.48 -7.91 -3.70
C ARG A 86 12.24 -7.63 -4.55
N ALA A 87 12.10 -6.38 -5.01
CA ALA A 87 11.10 -5.99 -6.00
C ALA A 87 11.09 -6.94 -7.21
N HIS A 88 9.90 -7.46 -7.52
CA HIS A 88 9.71 -8.53 -8.50
C HIS A 88 8.77 -8.12 -9.63
N THR A 89 7.63 -7.51 -9.32
CA THR A 89 6.64 -7.09 -10.32
C THR A 89 5.79 -5.92 -9.83
N LEU A 90 5.08 -5.28 -10.76
CA LEU A 90 4.01 -4.34 -10.43
C LEU A 90 2.70 -5.10 -10.22
N ARG A 91 1.99 -4.79 -9.14
CA ARG A 91 0.57 -5.12 -8.99
C ARG A 91 -0.25 -3.89 -9.32
N VAL A 92 -1.13 -4.01 -10.31
CA VAL A 92 -2.00 -2.91 -10.75
C VAL A 92 -3.44 -3.25 -10.38
N THR A 93 -4.03 -2.47 -9.48
CA THR A 93 -5.37 -2.71 -8.91
C THR A 93 -6.30 -1.56 -9.30
N PRO A 94 -7.21 -1.76 -10.25
CA PRO A 94 -8.24 -0.77 -10.55
C PRO A 94 -9.30 -0.75 -9.43
N ASP A 95 -9.80 0.44 -9.11
CA ASP A 95 -10.97 0.63 -8.23
C ASP A 95 -12.23 -0.01 -8.84
N ARG A 96 -12.38 0.10 -10.17
CA ARG A 96 -13.48 -0.42 -10.97
C ARG A 96 -12.97 -1.04 -12.27
N ARG A 97 -13.59 -2.13 -12.71
CA ARG A 97 -13.24 -2.81 -13.98
C ARG A 97 -14.16 -2.47 -15.16
N THR A 98 -15.37 -2.01 -14.87
CA THR A 98 -16.37 -1.60 -15.86
C THR A 98 -16.79 -0.17 -15.59
N LEU A 99 -16.75 0.66 -16.63
CA LEU A 99 -16.94 2.10 -16.57
C LEU A 99 -17.96 2.55 -17.62
N GLN A 100 -18.57 3.71 -17.40
CA GLN A 100 -19.50 4.29 -18.36
C GLN A 100 -18.75 4.91 -19.53
N ALA A 101 -19.18 4.62 -20.75
CA ALA A 101 -18.69 5.25 -21.98
C ALA A 101 -19.31 6.65 -22.17
N ASP A 102 -19.17 7.55 -21.19
CA ASP A 102 -19.78 8.88 -21.19
C ASP A 102 -18.79 10.03 -21.47
N GLY A 103 -17.49 9.71 -21.61
CA GLY A 103 -16.43 10.70 -21.83
C GLY A 103 -15.89 11.36 -20.54
N MET A 104 -16.49 11.04 -19.39
CA MET A 104 -16.25 11.72 -18.11
C MET A 104 -15.87 10.74 -16.98
N ASP A 105 -16.31 9.48 -17.06
CA ASP A 105 -16.03 8.46 -16.05
C ASP A 105 -14.52 8.19 -15.92
N LEU A 106 -14.09 7.96 -14.68
CA LEU A 106 -12.69 7.83 -14.29
C LEU A 106 -12.39 6.48 -13.64
N ALA A 107 -11.36 5.78 -14.09
CA ALA A 107 -10.78 4.65 -13.36
C ALA A 107 -9.54 5.10 -12.60
N TYR A 108 -9.46 4.73 -11.32
CA TYR A 108 -8.28 4.91 -10.48
C TYR A 108 -7.56 3.58 -10.34
N LEU A 109 -6.35 3.50 -10.86
CA LEU A 109 -5.53 2.30 -10.81
C LEU A 109 -4.36 2.54 -9.86
N GLN A 110 -4.37 1.80 -8.74
CA GLN A 110 -3.26 1.75 -7.80
C GLN A 110 -2.15 0.86 -8.37
N LEU A 111 -0.93 1.37 -8.43
CA LEU A 111 0.26 0.61 -8.83
C LEU A 111 1.12 0.40 -7.59
N ASP A 112 1.32 -0.86 -7.20
CA ASP A 112 2.20 -1.26 -6.11
C ASP A 112 3.41 -2.02 -6.66
N MET A 113 4.61 -1.68 -6.21
CA MET A 113 5.77 -2.54 -6.39
C MET A 113 5.75 -3.64 -5.34
N VAL A 114 5.71 -4.89 -5.79
CA VAL A 114 5.65 -6.05 -4.91
C VAL A 114 6.80 -7.00 -5.17
N ASP A 115 7.15 -7.75 -4.15
CA ASP A 115 8.08 -8.87 -4.26
C ASP A 115 7.39 -10.13 -4.81
N GLU A 116 8.14 -11.23 -4.91
CA GLU A 116 7.63 -12.51 -5.46
C GLU A 116 6.47 -13.08 -4.65
N ALA A 117 6.39 -12.78 -3.35
CA ALA A 117 5.30 -13.18 -2.47
C ALA A 117 4.10 -12.21 -2.50
N GLY A 118 4.16 -11.14 -3.29
CA GLY A 118 3.11 -10.11 -3.36
C GLY A 118 3.15 -9.09 -2.22
N THR A 119 4.22 -9.05 -1.44
CA THR A 119 4.44 -8.08 -0.36
C THR A 119 4.88 -6.75 -0.95
N LEU A 120 4.25 -5.64 -0.53
CA LEU A 120 4.65 -4.29 -0.94
C LEU A 120 6.11 -4.04 -0.55
N VAL A 121 6.91 -3.52 -1.49
CA VAL A 121 8.29 -3.13 -1.25
C VAL A 121 8.34 -1.63 -0.95
N PRO A 122 8.34 -1.21 0.33
CA PRO A 122 8.22 0.20 0.70
C PRO A 122 9.42 1.04 0.28
N GLY A 123 10.58 0.43 0.00
CA GLY A 123 11.76 1.14 -0.49
C GLY A 123 11.80 1.32 -2.01
N ALA A 124 10.81 0.84 -2.76
CA ALA A 124 10.84 0.93 -4.21
C ALA A 124 10.48 2.34 -4.73
N ASP A 125 11.30 2.86 -5.63
CA ASP A 125 11.23 4.21 -6.21
C ASP A 125 11.29 4.19 -7.75
N HIS A 126 11.01 3.03 -8.35
CA HIS A 126 11.15 2.82 -9.79
C HIS A 126 10.35 3.84 -10.60
N PHE A 127 10.94 4.30 -11.70
CA PHE A 127 10.26 5.17 -12.65
C PHE A 127 9.36 4.34 -13.57
N LEU A 128 8.07 4.64 -13.59
CA LEU A 128 7.10 3.92 -14.40
C LEU A 128 6.85 4.63 -15.73
N SER A 129 6.70 3.86 -16.80
CA SER A 129 6.19 4.31 -18.10
C SER A 129 4.87 3.61 -18.42
N LEU A 130 3.92 4.37 -18.90
CA LEU A 130 2.52 3.97 -19.08
C LEU A 130 2.14 4.09 -20.55
N SER A 131 1.25 3.22 -21.01
CA SER A 131 0.59 3.38 -22.31
C SER A 131 -0.81 2.81 -22.23
N VAL A 132 -1.74 3.46 -22.93
CA VAL A 132 -3.16 3.08 -22.94
C VAL A 132 -3.57 2.77 -24.37
N LYS A 133 -4.33 1.68 -24.54
CA LYS A 133 -5.02 1.34 -25.79
C LYS A 133 -6.51 1.17 -25.51
N GLY A 134 -7.34 1.47 -26.50
CA GLY A 134 -8.80 1.43 -26.38
C GLY A 134 -9.40 2.79 -26.04
N PRO A 135 -10.70 2.85 -25.72
CA PRO A 135 -11.46 4.09 -25.55
C PRO A 135 -11.21 4.77 -24.20
N ALA A 136 -9.94 5.02 -23.87
CA ALA A 136 -9.55 5.77 -22.69
C ALA A 136 -8.26 6.57 -22.92
N THR A 137 -8.10 7.65 -22.16
CA THR A 137 -6.90 8.48 -22.12
C THR A 137 -6.33 8.57 -20.71
N LEU A 138 -5.04 8.87 -20.58
CA LEU A 138 -4.42 9.18 -19.30
C LEU A 138 -4.89 10.56 -18.83
N ALA A 139 -5.79 10.59 -17.85
CA ALA A 139 -6.29 11.83 -17.27
C ALA A 139 -5.27 12.45 -16.31
N GLY A 140 -4.50 11.60 -15.63
CA GLY A 140 -3.38 12.03 -14.81
C GLY A 140 -2.70 10.89 -14.07
N VAL A 141 -1.58 11.21 -13.43
CA VAL A 141 -0.76 10.31 -12.62
C VAL A 141 -0.33 11.02 -11.33
N GLY A 142 0.00 10.26 -10.30
CA GLY A 142 0.55 10.82 -9.06
C GLY A 142 1.06 9.72 -8.13
N ASN A 143 1.82 10.08 -7.09
CA ASN A 143 2.38 9.11 -6.13
C ASN A 143 2.28 9.55 -4.66
N GLY A 144 1.74 10.75 -4.40
CA GLY A 144 1.60 11.29 -3.05
C GLY A 144 2.88 11.91 -2.47
N ASN A 145 4.00 11.95 -3.21
CA ASN A 145 5.19 12.66 -2.78
C ASN A 145 5.01 14.17 -2.96
N GLN A 146 4.83 14.89 -1.85
CA GLN A 146 4.67 16.34 -1.79
C GLN A 146 5.88 17.14 -2.29
N GLN A 147 7.05 16.51 -2.43
CA GLN A 147 8.27 17.14 -2.96
C GLN A 147 8.46 16.85 -4.45
N SER A 148 7.60 16.05 -5.07
CA SER A 148 7.72 15.69 -6.49
C SER A 148 7.40 16.88 -7.39
N LEU A 149 8.24 17.10 -8.40
CA LEU A 149 8.02 18.07 -9.47
C LEU A 149 7.57 17.40 -10.78
N HIS A 150 7.26 16.10 -10.75
CA HIS A 150 6.83 15.38 -11.94
C HIS A 150 5.42 15.83 -12.36
N PRO A 151 5.17 16.06 -13.67
CA PRO A 151 3.86 16.50 -14.14
C PRO A 151 2.75 15.51 -13.78
N PHE A 152 1.61 16.02 -13.33
CA PHE A 152 0.41 15.20 -13.15
C PHE A 152 -0.19 14.74 -14.48
N HIS A 153 0.03 15.48 -15.57
CA HIS A 153 -0.37 15.11 -16.91
C HIS A 153 0.84 14.55 -17.66
N GLY A 154 0.87 13.23 -17.81
CA GLY A 154 1.95 12.54 -18.49
C GLY A 154 1.74 11.04 -18.50
N ASP A 155 2.64 10.35 -19.18
CA ASP A 155 2.69 8.90 -19.32
C ASP A 155 3.77 8.26 -18.43
N THR A 156 4.31 9.02 -17.47
CA THR A 156 5.33 8.52 -16.55
C THR A 156 5.12 9.00 -15.13
N VAL A 157 5.49 8.17 -14.16
CA VAL A 157 5.39 8.51 -12.73
C VAL A 157 6.42 7.71 -11.92
N PRO A 158 7.24 8.34 -11.05
CA PRO A 158 8.06 7.60 -10.11
C PRO A 158 7.18 6.99 -9.00
N LEU A 159 7.55 5.81 -8.53
CA LEU A 159 6.97 5.29 -7.29
C LEU A 159 7.42 6.13 -6.09
N PHE A 160 6.54 6.24 -5.10
CA PHE A 160 6.85 6.78 -3.78
C PHE A 160 6.41 5.77 -2.73
N TYR A 161 7.34 5.36 -1.87
CA TYR A 161 7.16 4.24 -0.96
C TYR A 161 6.59 2.97 -1.61
N GLY A 162 7.05 2.67 -2.83
CA GLY A 162 6.60 1.54 -3.63
C GLY A 162 5.26 1.73 -4.32
N GLN A 163 4.65 2.91 -4.30
CA GLN A 163 3.30 3.12 -4.81
C GLN A 163 3.17 4.32 -5.76
N ALA A 164 2.22 4.21 -6.69
CA ALA A 164 1.72 5.31 -7.52
C ALA A 164 0.24 5.08 -7.88
N MET A 165 -0.38 6.10 -8.45
CA MET A 165 -1.77 6.13 -8.92
C MET A 165 -1.80 6.59 -10.37
N VAL A 166 -2.61 5.91 -11.18
CA VAL A 166 -2.91 6.28 -12.57
C VAL A 166 -4.41 6.49 -12.71
N ILE A 167 -4.81 7.56 -13.37
CA ILE A 167 -6.20 7.90 -13.61
C ILE A 167 -6.47 7.82 -15.11
N LEU A 168 -7.41 6.97 -15.50
CA LEU A 168 -7.90 6.88 -16.87
C LEU A 168 -9.23 7.59 -16.99
N ARG A 169 -9.45 8.34 -18.08
CA ARG A 169 -10.75 8.91 -18.45
C ARG A 169 -11.27 8.22 -19.70
N MET A 170 -12.53 7.81 -19.68
CA MET A 170 -13.19 7.20 -20.84
C MET A 170 -13.34 8.22 -21.96
N THR A 171 -13.31 7.80 -23.23
CA THR A 171 -13.47 8.72 -24.38
C THR A 171 -14.92 8.96 -24.80
N GLY A 172 -15.87 8.19 -24.26
CA GLY A 172 -17.27 8.20 -24.70
C GLY A 172 -17.63 7.06 -25.65
N GLU A 173 -16.66 6.21 -25.99
CA GLU A 173 -16.86 5.02 -26.83
C GLU A 173 -16.82 3.75 -25.96
N PRO A 174 -17.72 2.78 -26.18
CA PRO A 174 -17.65 1.49 -25.49
C PRO A 174 -16.50 0.64 -26.06
N GLY A 175 -15.90 -0.22 -25.23
CA GLY A 175 -14.84 -1.12 -25.68
C GLY A 175 -13.90 -1.62 -24.60
N GLU A 176 -12.97 -2.49 -25.00
CA GLU A 176 -11.90 -2.97 -24.13
C GLU A 176 -10.78 -1.93 -24.03
N ILE A 177 -10.35 -1.65 -22.80
CA ILE A 177 -9.25 -0.74 -22.49
C ILE A 177 -8.09 -1.53 -21.92
N ARG A 178 -6.87 -1.24 -22.38
CA ARG A 178 -5.64 -1.88 -21.89
C ARG A 178 -4.67 -0.84 -21.40
N LEU A 179 -4.35 -0.87 -20.11
CA LEU A 179 -3.22 -0.12 -19.53
C LEU A 179 -2.01 -1.04 -19.49
N ASN A 180 -0.90 -0.60 -20.08
CA ASN A 180 0.41 -1.24 -19.94
C ASN A 180 1.30 -0.38 -19.05
N ALA A 181 1.82 -0.95 -17.97
CA ALA A 181 2.77 -0.30 -17.06
C ALA A 181 4.14 -1.01 -17.12
N ARG A 182 5.20 -0.22 -17.21
CA ARG A 182 6.58 -0.70 -17.35
C ARG A 182 7.51 -0.03 -16.35
N ALA A 183 8.45 -0.80 -15.83
CA ALA A 183 9.61 -0.30 -15.09
C ALA A 183 10.88 -0.90 -15.69
N LYS A 184 11.99 -0.14 -15.69
CA LYS A 184 13.26 -0.62 -16.24
C LYS A 184 13.71 -1.92 -15.55
N GLY A 185 14.07 -2.92 -16.33
CA GLY A 185 14.55 -4.22 -15.82
C GLY A 185 13.45 -5.14 -15.29
N MET A 186 12.17 -4.80 -15.50
CA MET A 186 11.03 -5.59 -15.05
C MET A 186 10.13 -5.98 -16.23
N LYS A 187 9.37 -7.07 -16.05
CA LYS A 187 8.33 -7.44 -17.03
C LYS A 187 7.22 -6.40 -17.01
N ALA A 188 6.74 -6.02 -18.19
CA ALA A 188 5.59 -5.14 -18.32
C ALA A 188 4.32 -5.84 -17.79
N VAL A 189 3.43 -5.06 -17.17
CA VAL A 189 2.14 -5.54 -16.66
C VAL A 189 1.02 -4.90 -17.45
N GLU A 190 0.08 -5.71 -17.93
CA GLU A 190 -1.14 -5.26 -18.60
C GLU A 190 -2.35 -5.45 -17.67
N VAL A 191 -3.18 -4.41 -17.54
CA VAL A 191 -4.51 -4.49 -16.93
C VAL A 191 -5.56 -4.14 -17.96
N ARG A 192 -6.65 -4.91 -17.94
CA ARG A 192 -7.82 -4.70 -18.79
C ARG A 192 -8.99 -4.16 -18.00
N LEU A 193 -9.68 -3.20 -18.61
CA LEU A 193 -10.94 -2.61 -18.17
C LEU A 193 -11.91 -2.62 -19.35
N ARG A 194 -13.17 -2.27 -19.09
CA ARG A 194 -14.20 -2.15 -20.12
C ARG A 194 -14.97 -0.85 -19.95
N ALA A 195 -15.17 -0.14 -21.05
CA ALA A 195 -16.18 0.93 -21.15
C ALA A 195 -17.45 0.35 -21.77
N GLU A 196 -18.61 0.66 -21.18
CA GLU A 196 -19.95 0.23 -21.62
C GLU A 196 -20.88 1.43 -21.81
#